data_AF-A0AAV0YCC2-F1
#
_entry.id   AF-A0AAV0YCC2-F1
#
_cell.length_a   1.000
_cell.length_b   1.000
_cell.length_c   1.000
_cell.angle_alpha   90.00
_cell.angle_beta   90.00
_cell.angle_gamma   90.00
#
_symmetry.space_group_name_H-M   'P 1'
#
loop_
_entity.id
_entity.type
_entity.pdbx_description
1 polymer ?
#
loop_
_entity_poly.entity_id
_entity_poly.type
_entity_poly.pdbx_seq_one_letter_code
_entity_poly.pdbx_strand_id
1 'polypeptide(L)'
;MSNKRRRCFTIAEKVKIIERLECGVSNKDLCQELGISQSTLSTIWKSKDQIKSVFQKDVTSIKRLKCSQHQDVELALLEWFKIQRSKNIPISGPILQEKATEFGKRFNKIDFQCSSSWITRFRQRHNIVFGKISGESSSVPVGVSENFLEHVWPNLR
;
A
#
# COMPACT_ATOMS: atom_id res chain seq x y z
N MET A 1 23.81 -17.20 -24.44
CA MET A 1 23.92 -16.21 -23.35
C MET A 1 23.21 -16.78 -22.13
N SER A 2 23.92 -17.05 -21.04
CA SER A 2 23.35 -17.67 -19.85
C SER A 2 22.36 -16.71 -19.18
N ASN A 3 21.11 -17.17 -19.03
CA ASN A 3 20.01 -16.39 -18.47
C ASN A 3 20.17 -16.32 -16.94
N LYS A 4 21.13 -15.51 -16.47
CA LYS A 4 21.44 -15.35 -15.04
C LYS A 4 20.26 -14.62 -14.40
N ARG A 5 19.49 -15.32 -13.55
CA ARG A 5 18.34 -14.76 -12.84
C ARG A 5 18.79 -13.49 -12.08
N ARG A 6 18.10 -12.36 -12.31
CA ARG A 6 18.36 -11.11 -11.57
C ARG A 6 18.16 -11.36 -10.07
N ARG A 7 19.21 -11.15 -9.29
CA ARG A 7 19.16 -11.24 -7.83
C ARG A 7 18.25 -10.13 -7.29
N CYS A 8 17.22 -10.49 -6.54
CA CYS A 8 16.33 -9.55 -5.89
C CYS A 8 16.69 -9.43 -4.41
N PHE A 9 17.09 -8.24 -3.96
CA PHE A 9 17.38 -7.94 -2.56
C PHE A 9 16.11 -7.54 -1.79
N THR A 10 15.96 -8.05 -0.57
CA THR A 10 14.99 -7.59 0.43
C THR A 10 15.36 -6.20 0.97
N ILE A 11 14.41 -5.51 1.62
CA ILE A 11 14.72 -4.24 2.31
C ILE A 11 15.83 -4.45 3.34
N ALA A 12 15.76 -5.51 4.16
CA ALA A 12 16.77 -5.79 5.18
C ALA A 12 18.17 -5.99 4.58
N GLU A 13 18.31 -6.74 3.48
CA GLU A 13 19.60 -6.89 2.79
C GLU A 13 20.12 -5.57 2.23
N LYS A 14 19.23 -4.73 1.66
CA LYS A 14 19.62 -3.40 1.16
C LYS A 14 20.08 -2.48 2.29
N VAL A 15 19.46 -2.53 3.46
CA VAL A 15 19.89 -1.75 4.64
C VAL A 15 21.29 -2.17 5.07
N LYS A 16 21.58 -3.47 5.17
CA LYS A 16 22.94 -3.96 5.48
C LYS A 16 23.99 -3.49 4.46
N ILE A 17 23.63 -3.47 3.18
CA ILE A 17 24.50 -2.95 2.11
C ILE A 17 24.78 -1.46 2.34
N ILE A 18 23.74 -0.67 2.66
CA ILE A 18 23.87 0.77 2.94
C ILE A 18 24.73 1.01 4.18
N GLU A 19 24.53 0.26 5.26
CA GLU A 19 25.32 0.37 6.50
C GLU A 19 26.81 0.12 6.23
N ARG A 20 27.14 -0.93 5.47
CA ARG A 20 28.54 -1.21 5.08
C ARG A 20 29.15 -0.09 4.24
N LEU A 21 28.37 0.51 3.33
CA LEU A 21 28.82 1.65 2.55
C LEU A 21 29.04 2.89 3.42
N GLU A 22 28.20 3.11 4.43
CA GLU A 22 28.36 4.21 5.40
C GLU A 22 29.57 3.99 6.32
N CYS A 23 29.91 2.74 6.65
CA CYS A 23 31.15 2.40 7.36
C CYS A 23 32.42 2.58 6.52
N GLY A 24 32.31 3.01 5.25
CA GLY A 24 33.46 3.31 4.39
C GLY A 24 34.04 2.10 3.65
N VAL A 25 33.31 0.97 3.57
CA VAL A 25 33.73 -0.17 2.77
C VAL A 25 33.79 0.23 1.28
N SER A 26 34.86 -0.15 0.60
CA SER A 26 35.06 0.12 -0.82
C SER A 26 33.94 -0.51 -1.68
N ASN A 27 33.40 0.28 -2.61
CA ASN A 27 32.38 -0.18 -3.57
C ASN A 27 32.85 -1.39 -4.39
N LYS A 28 34.15 -1.50 -4.68
CA LYS A 28 34.71 -2.63 -5.45
C LYS A 28 34.66 -3.92 -4.66
N ASP A 29 35.10 -3.85 -3.40
CA ASP A 29 35.18 -5.01 -2.51
C ASP A 29 33.78 -5.54 -2.21
N LEU A 30 32.83 -4.63 -1.95
CA LEU A 30 31.43 -5.00 -1.71
C LEU A 30 30.77 -5.62 -2.95
N CYS A 31 31.10 -5.15 -4.15
CA CYS A 31 30.60 -5.74 -5.40
C CYS A 31 31.14 -7.15 -5.63
N GLN A 32 32.43 -7.38 -5.32
CA GLN A 32 33.05 -8.71 -5.41
C GLN A 32 32.46 -9.67 -4.38
N GLU A 33 32.35 -9.26 -3.11
CA GLU A 33 31.80 -10.06 -2.02
C GLU A 33 30.36 -10.50 -2.32
N LEU A 34 29.52 -9.58 -2.79
CA LEU A 34 28.09 -9.85 -3.04
C LEU A 34 27.81 -10.37 -4.47
N GLY A 35 28.82 -10.41 -5.34
CA GLY A 35 28.68 -10.78 -6.75
C GLY A 35 27.70 -9.89 -7.53
N ILE A 36 27.69 -8.59 -7.24
CA ILE A 36 26.80 -7.59 -7.86
C ILE A 36 27.54 -6.63 -8.79
N SER A 37 26.82 -6.04 -9.75
CA SER A 37 27.35 -4.96 -10.56
C SER A 37 27.44 -3.65 -9.76
N GLN A 38 28.44 -2.82 -10.09
CA GLN A 38 28.55 -1.44 -9.57
C GLN A 38 27.27 -0.63 -9.80
N SER A 39 26.60 -0.84 -10.93
CA SER A 39 25.32 -0.18 -11.24
C SER A 39 24.20 -0.55 -10.24
N THR A 40 24.16 -1.80 -9.77
CA THR A 40 23.20 -2.25 -8.76
C THR A 40 23.48 -1.56 -7.43
N LEU A 41 24.75 -1.51 -7.03
CA LEU A 41 25.18 -0.86 -5.81
C LEU A 41 24.84 0.64 -5.81
N SER A 42 25.15 1.35 -6.89
CA SER A 42 24.80 2.77 -7.07
C SER A 42 23.30 3.01 -7.01
N THR A 43 22.49 2.09 -7.54
CA THR A 43 21.02 2.21 -7.50
C THR A 43 20.50 2.05 -6.07
N ILE A 44 21.02 1.08 -5.32
CA ILE A 44 20.68 0.89 -3.89
C ILE A 44 21.09 2.13 -3.08
N TRP A 45 22.27 2.67 -3.31
CA TRP A 45 22.76 3.87 -2.63
C TRP A 45 21.91 5.11 -2.91
N LYS A 46 21.51 5.34 -4.17
CA LYS A 46 20.63 6.46 -4.53
C LYS A 46 19.26 6.39 -3.85
N SER A 47 18.76 5.19 -3.58
CA SER A 47 17.48 4.97 -2.90
C SER A 47 17.59 4.82 -1.38
N LYS A 48 18.75 5.14 -0.77
CA LYS A 48 19.04 4.84 0.64
C LYS A 48 18.01 5.39 1.62
N ASP A 49 17.55 6.63 1.43
CA ASP A 49 16.65 7.31 2.37
C ASP A 49 15.27 6.66 2.34
N GLN A 50 14.80 6.29 1.15
CA GLN A 50 13.54 5.56 0.97
C GLN A 50 13.62 4.16 1.59
N ILE A 51 14.75 3.48 1.43
CA ILE A 51 14.97 2.13 1.97
C ILE A 51 14.99 2.18 3.52
N LYS A 52 15.72 3.13 4.11
CA LYS A 52 15.76 3.34 5.57
C LYS A 52 14.38 3.72 6.14
N SER A 53 13.64 4.61 5.48
CA SER A 53 12.29 4.99 5.89
C SER A 53 11.31 3.82 5.88
N VAL A 54 11.43 2.89 4.93
CA VAL A 54 10.58 1.68 4.89
C VAL A 54 11.00 0.66 5.95
N PHE A 55 12.30 0.51 6.20
CA PHE A 55 12.79 -0.37 7.25
C PHE A 55 12.28 0.05 8.64
N GLN A 56 12.22 1.35 8.92
CA GLN A 56 11.65 1.90 10.17
C GLN A 56 10.16 1.61 10.36
N LYS A 57 9.43 1.23 9.31
CA LYS A 57 8.00 0.88 9.38
C LYS A 57 7.78 -0.63 9.61
N ASP A 58 8.81 -1.36 10.05
CA ASP A 58 8.86 -2.82 10.25
C ASP A 58 8.56 -3.67 9.00
N VAL A 59 8.72 -3.09 7.81
CA VAL A 59 8.48 -3.78 6.54
C VAL A 59 9.78 -4.39 6.00
N THR A 60 10.20 -5.52 6.59
CA THR A 60 11.54 -6.12 6.36
C THR A 60 11.60 -7.10 5.18
N SER A 61 10.50 -7.82 4.89
CA SER A 61 10.45 -8.92 3.91
C SER A 61 10.14 -8.49 2.46
N ILE A 62 9.75 -7.22 2.27
CA ILE A 62 9.37 -6.72 0.94
C ILE A 62 10.61 -6.56 0.04
N LYS A 63 10.56 -7.08 -1.20
CA LYS A 63 11.65 -6.98 -2.18
C LYS A 63 11.56 -5.75 -3.10
N ARG A 64 10.37 -5.13 -3.20
CA ARG A 64 10.09 -3.95 -4.02
C ARG A 64 9.16 -3.00 -3.27
N LEU A 65 9.58 -1.75 -3.07
CA LEU A 65 8.64 -0.66 -2.83
C LEU A 65 7.76 -0.57 -4.07
N LYS A 66 6.52 -1.02 -3.96
CA LYS A 66 5.51 -0.72 -4.97
C LYS A 66 4.85 0.58 -4.52
N CYS A 67 5.44 1.70 -4.91
CA CYS A 67 4.71 2.97 -4.86
C CYS A 67 3.51 2.78 -5.79
N SER A 68 2.30 2.77 -5.23
CA SER A 68 1.09 2.88 -6.04
C SER A 68 1.26 4.15 -6.88
N GLN A 69 0.97 4.10 -8.18
CA GLN A 69 0.99 5.30 -9.04
C GLN A 69 0.10 6.43 -8.48
N HIS A 70 -0.78 6.10 -7.52
CA HIS A 70 -1.72 6.99 -6.86
C HIS A 70 -1.64 6.82 -5.33
N GLN A 71 -0.44 7.02 -4.77
CA GLN A 71 -0.22 6.90 -3.32
C GLN A 71 -0.98 7.95 -2.51
N ASP A 72 -1.16 9.14 -3.08
CA ASP A 72 -2.03 10.22 -2.57
C ASP A 72 -3.49 9.75 -2.40
N VAL A 73 -4.07 9.16 -3.46
CA VAL A 73 -5.42 8.58 -3.44
C VAL A 73 -5.52 7.49 -2.38
N GLU A 74 -4.50 6.63 -2.30
CA GLU A 74 -4.46 5.52 -1.36
C GLU A 74 -4.40 5.96 0.10
N LEU A 75 -3.60 6.98 0.42
CA LEU A 75 -3.49 7.53 1.77
C LEU A 75 -4.79 8.19 2.20
N ALA A 76 -5.38 9.03 1.33
CA ALA A 76 -6.66 9.68 1.60
C ALA A 76 -7.79 8.65 1.82
N LEU A 77 -7.82 7.61 0.99
CA LEU A 77 -8.79 6.52 1.12
C LEU A 77 -8.62 5.75 2.44
N LEU A 78 -7.38 5.50 2.86
CA LEU A 78 -7.10 4.82 4.12
C LEU A 78 -7.54 5.66 5.32
N GLU A 79 -7.24 6.95 5.33
CA GLU A 79 -7.65 7.86 6.40
C GLU A 79 -9.17 7.95 6.49
N TRP A 80 -9.84 8.15 5.36
CA TRP A 80 -11.30 8.14 5.30
C TRP A 80 -11.89 6.82 5.80
N PHE A 81 -11.33 5.67 5.38
CA PHE A 81 -11.80 4.36 5.84
C PHE A 81 -11.66 4.19 7.35
N LYS A 82 -10.56 4.66 7.95
CA LYS A 82 -10.36 4.63 9.41
C LYS A 82 -11.42 5.47 10.14
N ILE A 83 -11.77 6.64 9.62
CA ILE A 83 -12.83 7.50 10.17
C ILE A 83 -14.20 6.81 10.08
N GLN A 84 -14.51 6.12 8.98
CA GLN A 84 -15.79 5.40 8.89
C GLN A 84 -15.83 4.21 9.86
N ARG A 85 -14.71 3.51 10.04
CA ARG A 85 -14.58 2.42 11.00
C ARG A 85 -14.69 2.88 12.45
N SER A 86 -14.17 4.05 12.82
CA SER A 86 -14.35 4.58 14.18
C SER A 86 -15.80 4.95 14.49
N LYS A 87 -16.61 5.20 13.45
CA LYS A 87 -18.07 5.39 13.54
C LYS A 87 -18.87 4.09 13.48
N ASN A 88 -18.22 2.92 13.50
CA ASN A 88 -18.82 1.59 13.32
C ASN A 88 -19.61 1.43 12.01
N ILE A 89 -19.30 2.21 10.97
CA ILE A 89 -19.99 2.12 9.68
C ILE A 89 -19.34 1.00 8.84
N PRO A 90 -20.11 -0.02 8.40
CA PRO A 90 -19.61 -1.04 7.50
C PRO A 90 -19.44 -0.47 6.08
N ILE A 91 -18.20 -0.41 5.60
CA ILE A 91 -17.88 0.08 4.25
C ILE A 91 -17.70 -1.10 3.31
N SER A 92 -18.59 -1.24 2.33
CA SER A 92 -18.54 -2.27 1.29
C SER A 92 -17.47 -2.00 0.23
N GLY A 93 -17.08 -3.05 -0.51
CA GLY A 93 -16.09 -2.94 -1.59
C GLY A 93 -16.48 -1.92 -2.68
N PRO A 94 -17.74 -1.90 -3.16
CA PRO A 94 -18.21 -0.89 -4.11
C PRO A 94 -18.14 0.55 -3.59
N ILE A 95 -18.54 0.79 -2.33
CA ILE A 95 -18.44 2.12 -1.71
C ILE A 95 -16.97 2.58 -1.66
N LEU A 96 -16.07 1.67 -1.29
CA LEU A 96 -14.63 1.95 -1.24
C LEU A 96 -14.07 2.28 -2.64
N GLN A 97 -14.59 1.64 -3.69
CA GLN A 97 -14.21 1.89 -5.08
C GLN A 97 -14.70 3.27 -5.58
N GLU A 98 -15.93 3.64 -5.24
CA GLU A 98 -16.50 4.94 -5.58
C GLU A 98 -15.71 6.06 -4.89
N LYS A 99 -15.45 5.93 -3.58
CA LYS A 99 -14.67 6.92 -2.84
C LYS A 99 -13.23 7.04 -3.34
N ALA A 100 -12.60 5.94 -3.72
CA ALA A 100 -11.27 5.97 -4.33
C ALA A 100 -11.27 6.75 -5.65
N THR A 101 -12.28 6.54 -6.49
CA THR A 101 -12.43 7.25 -7.78
C THR A 101 -12.67 8.74 -7.56
N GLU A 102 -13.48 9.09 -6.56
CA GLU A 102 -13.72 10.46 -6.15
C GLU A 102 -12.44 11.17 -5.67
N PHE A 103 -11.63 10.52 -4.83
CA PHE A 103 -10.32 11.04 -4.44
C PHE A 103 -9.39 11.20 -5.64
N GLY A 104 -9.41 10.26 -6.60
CA GLY A 104 -8.68 10.41 -7.86
C GLY A 104 -9.02 11.70 -8.60
N LYS A 105 -10.32 11.99 -8.75
CA LYS A 105 -10.80 13.24 -9.36
C LYS A 105 -10.35 14.47 -8.58
N ARG A 106 -10.47 14.46 -7.24
CA ARG A 106 -10.03 15.57 -6.37
C ARG A 106 -8.52 15.84 -6.46
N PHE A 107 -7.72 14.80 -6.71
CA PHE A 107 -6.28 14.93 -6.94
C PHE A 107 -5.90 15.16 -8.42
N ASN A 108 -6.83 15.65 -9.24
CA ASN A 108 -6.64 15.92 -10.67
C ASN A 108 -6.15 14.70 -11.48
N LYS A 109 -6.49 13.49 -11.03
CA LYS A 109 -6.24 12.25 -11.77
C LYS A 109 -7.49 11.89 -12.56
N ILE A 110 -7.71 12.64 -13.63
CA ILE A 110 -8.95 12.63 -14.41
C ILE A 110 -9.22 11.24 -15.02
N ASP A 111 -8.16 10.51 -15.36
CA ASP A 111 -8.22 9.16 -15.91
C ASP A 111 -8.18 8.05 -14.84
N PHE A 112 -8.14 8.42 -13.55
CA PHE A 112 -8.12 7.43 -12.48
C PHE A 112 -9.52 6.85 -12.27
N GLN A 113 -9.72 5.66 -12.82
CA GLN A 113 -10.84 4.81 -12.45
C GLN A 113 -10.34 3.69 -11.54
N CYS A 114 -10.86 3.65 -10.31
CA CYS A 114 -10.47 2.61 -9.38
C CYS A 114 -11.00 1.26 -9.88
N SER A 115 -10.10 0.32 -10.17
CA SER A 115 -10.49 -1.06 -10.55
C SER A 115 -10.76 -1.93 -9.32
N SER A 116 -11.56 -2.98 -9.50
CA SER A 116 -11.80 -4.01 -8.48
C SER A 116 -10.50 -4.67 -7.99
N SER A 117 -9.54 -4.86 -8.90
CA SER A 117 -8.19 -5.35 -8.61
C SER A 117 -7.42 -4.38 -7.71
N TRP A 118 -7.51 -3.06 -7.96
CA TRP A 118 -6.84 -2.06 -7.13
C TRP A 118 -7.37 -2.08 -5.69
N ILE A 119 -8.69 -2.16 -5.50
CA ILE A 119 -9.32 -2.31 -4.18
C ILE A 119 -8.88 -3.59 -3.48
N THR A 120 -8.82 -4.70 -4.20
CA THR A 120 -8.35 -5.97 -3.61
C THR A 120 -6.91 -5.87 -3.12
N ARG A 121 -6.02 -5.23 -3.89
CA ARG A 121 -4.64 -4.98 -3.45
C ARG A 121 -4.54 -3.94 -2.33
N PHE A 122 -5.38 -2.91 -2.34
CA PHE A 122 -5.48 -1.95 -1.24
C PHE A 122 -5.82 -2.65 0.08
N ARG A 123 -6.86 -3.51 0.07
CA ARG A 123 -7.26 -4.30 1.24
C ARG A 123 -6.15 -5.19 1.76
N GLN A 124 -5.48 -5.92 0.86
CA GLN A 124 -4.35 -6.78 1.21
C GLN A 124 -3.19 -6.00 1.85
N ARG A 125 -2.91 -4.79 1.35
CA ARG A 125 -1.81 -3.95 1.86
C ARG A 125 -2.08 -3.38 3.25
N HIS A 126 -3.34 -3.06 3.54
CA HIS A 126 -3.75 -2.44 4.81
C HIS A 126 -4.42 -3.43 5.77
N ASN A 127 -4.34 -4.74 5.49
CA ASN A 127 -4.95 -5.82 6.28
C ASN A 127 -6.45 -5.59 6.56
N ILE A 128 -7.18 -5.03 5.59
CA ILE A 128 -8.61 -4.77 5.71
C ILE A 128 -9.38 -6.03 5.33
N VAL A 129 -9.97 -6.68 6.34
CA VAL A 129 -10.83 -7.85 6.16
C VAL A 129 -12.29 -7.42 6.19
N PHE A 130 -13.07 -7.92 5.23
CA PHE A 130 -14.52 -7.94 5.38
C PHE A 130 -14.86 -9.05 6.38
N GLY A 131 -14.92 -8.69 7.65
CA GLY A 131 -15.68 -9.50 8.58
C GLY A 131 -17.14 -9.46 8.14
N LYS A 132 -17.74 -10.62 7.85
CA LYS A 132 -19.17 -10.76 8.05
C LYS A 132 -19.40 -10.33 9.49
N ILE A 133 -20.15 -9.25 9.70
CA ILE A 133 -20.75 -9.01 11.00
C ILE A 133 -21.81 -10.11 11.10
N SER A 134 -21.41 -11.31 11.51
CA SER A 134 -22.33 -12.31 12.03
C SER A 134 -22.68 -11.87 13.45
N GLY A 135 -23.38 -10.74 13.54
CA GLY A 135 -24.21 -10.39 14.68
C GLY A 135 -25.61 -10.79 14.29
N GLU A 136 -26.04 -11.94 14.81
CA GLU A 136 -27.40 -12.46 14.91
C GLU A 136 -28.35 -12.16 13.72
N SER A 137 -28.73 -13.22 13.00
CA SER A 137 -29.90 -13.21 12.12
C SER A 137 -31.15 -12.87 12.94
N SER A 138 -31.44 -11.59 13.12
CA SER A 138 -32.72 -11.11 13.60
C SER A 138 -33.21 -10.11 12.57
N SER A 139 -34.32 -10.46 11.93
CA SER A 139 -35.01 -9.74 10.87
C SER A 139 -34.77 -8.23 10.92
N VAL A 140 -34.06 -7.71 9.91
CA VAL A 140 -33.93 -6.26 9.72
C VAL A 140 -35.31 -5.76 9.28
N PRO A 141 -36.01 -4.90 10.07
CA PRO A 141 -37.25 -4.31 9.62
C PRO A 141 -36.97 -3.35 8.46
N VAL A 142 -37.87 -3.33 7.47
CA VAL A 142 -37.73 -2.63 6.18
C VAL A 142 -37.27 -1.17 6.30
N GLY A 143 -37.60 -0.48 7.41
CA GLY A 143 -37.21 0.92 7.65
C GLY A 143 -35.74 1.19 8.01
N VAL A 144 -34.94 0.18 8.39
CA VAL A 144 -33.50 0.39 8.69
C VAL A 144 -32.70 0.59 7.41
N SER A 145 -33.09 -0.09 6.33
CA SER A 145 -32.50 0.04 5.01
C SER A 145 -32.75 1.43 4.42
N GLU A 146 -33.97 1.96 4.59
CA GLU A 146 -34.34 3.33 4.18
C GLU A 146 -33.59 4.38 5.01
N ASN A 147 -33.48 4.20 6.33
CA ASN A 147 -32.74 5.12 7.19
C ASN A 147 -31.24 5.20 6.82
N PHE A 148 -30.61 4.08 6.45
CA PHE A 148 -29.24 4.08 5.97
C PHE A 148 -29.10 4.81 4.61
N LEU A 149 -30.04 4.60 3.69
CA LEU A 149 -30.05 5.25 2.37
C LEU A 149 -30.36 6.76 2.46
N GLU A 150 -31.16 7.20 3.43
CA GLU A 150 -31.50 8.61 3.57
C GLU A 150 -30.51 9.39 4.43
N HIS A 151 -29.98 8.79 5.50
CA HIS A 151 -29.19 9.54 6.49
C HIS A 151 -27.70 9.21 6.46
N VAL A 152 -27.31 8.00 6.05
CA VAL A 152 -25.89 7.60 6.06
C VAL A 152 -25.29 7.72 4.65
N TRP A 153 -26.03 7.30 3.62
CA TRP A 153 -25.58 7.29 2.24
C TRP A 153 -25.22 8.68 1.69
N PRO A 154 -26.00 9.77 1.92
CA PRO A 154 -25.63 11.09 1.41
C PRO A 154 -24.36 11.64 2.05
N ASN A 155 -24.04 11.22 3.27
CA ASN A 155 -22.85 11.62 4.02
C ASN A 155 -21.59 10.83 3.62
N LEU A 156 -21.74 9.77 2.83
CA LEU A 156 -20.62 8.99 2.28
C LEU A 156 -20.16 9.49 0.91
N ARG A 157 -20.98 10.28 0.21
CA ARG A 157 -20.68 10.87 -1.11
C ARG A 157 -19.69 12.03 -1.05
#